data_AF-A0A497NPH9-F1
#
_entry.id   AF-A0A497NPH9-F1
#
_cell.length_a   1.000
_cell.length_b   1.000
_cell.length_c   1.000
_cell.angle_alpha   90.00
_cell.angle_beta   90.00
_cell.angle_gamma   90.00
#
_symmetry.space_group_name_H-M   'P 1'
#
loop_
_entity.id
_entity.type
_entity.pdbx_description
1 polymer ?
#
loop_
_entity_poly.entity_id
_entity_poly.type
_entity_poly.pdbx_seq_one_letter_code
_entity_poly.pdbx_strand_id
1 'polypeptide(L)' 'MSESNSVLIGRKPVMNYVLACITLFHGGAKEVNVKARGRAISRAVDVVEVVRRRFLPDVKIKKVGIGTEQ' A
#
# COMPACT_ATOMS: atom_id res chain seq x y z
N MET A 1 0.33 -0.38 -16.84
CA MET A 1 -0.41 -0.25 -15.55
C MET A 1 -0.43 1.22 -15.22
N SER A 2 -1.62 1.84 -15.14
CA SER A 2 -1.73 3.25 -14.78
C SER A 2 -1.10 3.50 -13.41
N GLU A 3 -0.25 4.53 -13.30
CA GLU A 3 0.35 4.94 -12.02
C GLU A 3 -0.69 5.42 -10.99
N SER A 4 -1.94 5.64 -11.43
CA SER A 4 -3.03 6.23 -10.67
C SER A 4 -3.34 5.56 -9.31
N ASN A 5 -3.03 4.27 -9.16
CA ASN A 5 -3.36 3.51 -7.95
C ASN A 5 -2.12 3.05 -7.16
N SER A 6 -0.97 3.71 -7.33
CA SER A 6 0.25 3.38 -6.59
C SER A 6 0.46 4.29 -5.37
N VAL A 7 0.75 3.69 -4.21
CA VAL A 7 1.12 4.39 -2.98
C VAL A 7 2.61 4.14 -2.69
N LEU A 8 3.42 5.19 -2.80
CA LEU A 8 4.86 5.13 -2.58
C LEU A 8 5.20 5.38 -1.10
N ILE A 9 5.77 4.38 -0.44
CA ILE A 9 6.11 4.45 0.98
C ILE A 9 7.47 5.11 1.17
N GLY A 10 7.44 6.22 1.88
CA GLY A 10 8.59 7.04 2.25
C GLY A 10 8.64 7.23 3.76
N ARG A 11 8.95 8.45 4.22
CA ARG A 11 9.19 8.75 5.64
C ARG A 11 7.97 9.27 6.41
N LYS A 12 6.79 9.40 5.78
CA LYS A 12 5.58 9.85 6.49
C LYS A 12 5.13 8.81 7.53
N PRO A 13 4.36 9.20 8.56
CA PRO A 13 3.74 8.25 9.48
C PRO A 13 2.90 7.19 8.75
N VAL A 14 2.83 5.99 9.31
CA VAL A 14 2.11 4.82 8.73
C VAL A 14 0.67 5.19 8.36
N MET A 15 -0.04 5.87 9.27
CA MET A 15 -1.45 6.21 9.08
C MET A 15 -1.73 7.10 7.85
N ASN A 16 -0.78 7.94 7.44
CA ASN A 16 -0.95 8.77 6.25
C ASN A 16 -1.04 7.91 4.97
N TYR A 17 -0.26 6.81 4.92
CA TYR A 17 -0.29 5.87 3.81
C TYR A 17 -1.52 4.95 3.87
N VAL A 18 -1.92 4.55 5.08
CA VAL A 18 -3.17 3.80 5.28
C VAL A 18 -4.37 4.59 4.77
N LEU A 19 -4.48 5.86 5.13
CA LEU A 19 -5.54 6.75 4.66
C LEU A 19 -5.54 6.84 3.12
N ALA A 20 -4.37 7.03 2.50
CA ALA A 20 -4.27 7.07 1.03
C ALA A 20 -4.78 5.78 0.36
N CYS A 21 -4.47 4.61 0.93
CA CYS A 21 -4.98 3.33 0.41
C CYS A 21 -6.51 3.26 0.53
N ILE A 22 -7.07 3.66 1.68
CA ILE A 22 -8.53 3.67 1.91
C ILE A 22 -9.22 4.63 0.94
N THR A 23 -8.69 5.84 0.75
CA THR A 23 -9.25 6.83 -0.19
C THR A 23 -9.30 6.28 -1.61
N LEU A 24 -8.27 5.57 -2.07
CA LEU A 24 -8.27 4.94 -3.39
C LEU A 24 -9.36 3.87 -3.51
N PHE A 25 -9.49 2.97 -2.53
CA PHE A 25 -10.53 1.94 -2.54
C PHE A 25 -11.95 2.55 -2.51
N HIS A 26 -12.19 3.54 -1.65
CA HIS A 26 -13.46 4.27 -1.61
C HIS A 26 -13.73 5.08 -2.89
N GLY A 27 -12.68 5.50 -3.60
CA GLY A 27 -12.75 6.10 -4.93
C GLY A 27 -13.03 5.11 -6.06
N GLY A 28 -13.29 3.83 -5.75
CA GLY A 28 -13.63 2.80 -6.72
C GLY A 28 -12.44 2.03 -7.31
N ALA A 29 -11.23 2.24 -6.78
CA ALA A 29 -10.07 1.44 -7.19
C ALA A 29 -10.29 -0.03 -6.79
N LYS A 30 -10.23 -0.94 -7.76
CA LYS A 30 -10.28 -2.39 -7.50
C LYS A 30 -8.95 -2.94 -6.96
N GLU A 31 -7.86 -2.26 -7.29
CA GLU A 31 -6.50 -2.66 -6.93
C GLU A 31 -5.68 -1.42 -6.57
N VAL A 32 -4.88 -1.55 -5.50
CA VAL A 32 -3.93 -0.54 -5.01
C VAL A 32 -2.56 -1.18 -4.87
N ASN A 33 -1.54 -0.55 -5.44
CA ASN A 33 -0.16 -1.04 -5.42
C ASN A 33 0.64 -0.29 -4.36
N VAL A 34 1.11 -0.98 -3.32
CA VAL A 34 1.99 -0.38 -2.31
C VAL A 34 3.44 -0.71 -2.69
N LYS A 35 4.26 0.33 -2.91
CA LYS A 35 5.66 0.18 -3.33
C LYS A 35 6.60 0.87 -2.36
N ALA A 36 7.75 0.25 -2.09
CA ALA A 36 8.74 0.77 -1.17
C ALA A 36 10.14 0.26 -1.54
N ARG A 37 11.18 0.95 -1.07
CA ARG A 37 12.58 0.54 -1.23
C ARG A 37 13.39 0.77 0.04
N GLY A 38 14.42 -0.05 0.23
CA GLY A 38 15.31 -0.01 1.39
C GLY A 38 14.55 -0.13 2.71
N ARG A 39 14.93 0.69 3.71
CA ARG A 39 14.29 0.70 5.05
C ARG A 39 12.79 0.97 5.08
N ALA A 40 12.20 1.46 3.99
CA ALA A 40 10.76 1.71 3.92
C ALA A 40 9.94 0.44 3.66
N ILE A 41 10.57 -0.69 3.29
CA ILE A 41 9.88 -1.95 3.01
C ILE A 41 9.09 -2.45 4.23
N SER A 42 9.68 -2.43 5.43
CA SER A 42 8.95 -2.82 6.65
C SER A 42 7.72 -1.95 6.89
N ARG A 43 7.84 -0.63 6.69
CA ARG A 43 6.71 0.30 6.80
C ARG A 43 5.60 -0.02 5.79
N ALA A 44 5.95 -0.48 4.58
CA ALA A 44 4.97 -0.87 3.58
C ALA A 44 4.16 -2.09 4.02
N VAL A 45 4.82 -3.07 4.65
CA VAL A 45 4.15 -4.23 5.24
C VAL A 45 3.20 -3.78 6.35
N ASP A 46 3.64 -2.89 7.25
CA ASP A 46 2.79 -2.35 8.32
C ASP A 46 1.53 -1.66 7.76
N VAL A 47 1.69 -0.85 6.70
CA VAL A 47 0.57 -0.18 6.03
C VAL A 47 -0.43 -1.20 5.49
N VAL A 48 0.03 -2.21 4.76
CA VAL A 48 -0.83 -3.24 4.16
C VAL A 48 -1.56 -4.06 5.25
N GLU A 49 -0.86 -4.42 6.33
CA GLU A 49 -1.47 -5.15 7.45
C GLU A 49 -2.53 -4.31 8.16
N VAL A 50 -2.26 -3.04 8.42
CA VAL A 50 -3.23 -2.14 9.07
C VAL A 50 -4.46 -1.96 8.19
N VAL A 51 -4.29 -1.76 6.88
CA VAL A 51 -5.42 -1.66 5.93
C VAL A 51 -6.30 -2.90 6.01
N ARG A 52 -5.73 -4.11 5.82
CA ARG A 52 -6.54 -5.34 5.76
C ARG A 52 -7.11 -5.79 7.11
N ARG A 53 -6.42 -5.52 8.23
CA ARG A 53 -6.85 -6.01 9.55
C ARG A 53 -7.80 -5.05 10.27
N ARG A 54 -7.70 -3.75 10.02
CA ARG A 54 -8.45 -2.74 10.79
C ARG A 54 -9.50 -1.99 10.00
N PHE A 55 -9.33 -1.84 8.68
CA PHE A 55 -10.16 -0.92 7.91
C PHE A 55 -10.93 -1.60 6.77
N LEU A 56 -10.29 -2.50 6.03
CA LEU A 56 -10.86 -3.15 4.84
C LEU A 56 -10.64 -4.68 4.91
N PRO A 57 -11.43 -5.40 5.73
CA PRO A 57 -11.23 -6.84 5.99
C PRO A 57 -11.38 -7.72 4.75
N ASP A 58 -12.16 -7.28 3.75
CA ASP A 58 -12.41 -8.05 2.52
C ASP A 58 -11.30 -7.90 1.46
N VAL A 59 -10.33 -6.99 1.69
CA VAL A 59 -9.21 -6.81 0.75
C VAL A 59 -8.25 -7.99 0.82
N LYS A 60 -7.95 -8.55 -0.35
CA LYS A 60 -7.06 -9.70 -0.51
C LYS A 60 -5.72 -9.30 -1.12
N ILE A 61 -4.66 -9.97 -0.70
CA ILE A 61 -3.33 -9.81 -1.31
C ILE A 61 -3.32 -10.54 -2.66
N LYS A 62 -3.19 -9.78 -3.75
CA LYS A 62 -3.13 -10.34 -5.11
C LYS A 62 -1.75 -10.90 -5.46
N LYS A 63 -0.68 -10.16 -5.17
CA LYS A 63 0.71 -10.52 -5.47
C LYS A 63 1.66 -9.75 -4.56
N VAL A 64 2.76 -10.40 -4.18
CA VAL A 64 3.91 -9.76 -3.55
C VAL A 64 5.12 -9.97 -4.47
N GLY A 65 5.82 -8.90 -4.79
CA GLY A 65 7.04 -8.93 -5.59
C GLY A 65 8.17 -8.24 -4.83
N ILE A 66 9.33 -8.88 -4.81
CA ILE A 66 10.57 -8.30 -4.28
C ILE A 66 11.61 -8.30 -5.40
N GLY A 67 12.45 -7.28 -5.41
CA GLY A 67 13.47 -7.12 -6.43
C GLY A 67 14.40 -5.97 -6.10
N THR A 68 15.38 -5.77 -6.97
CA THR A 68 16.35 -4.68 -6.90
C THR A 68 16.13 -3.78 -8.11
N GLU A 69 16.08 -2.47 -7.87
CA GLU A 69 16.10 -1.44 -8.91
C GLU A 69 17.43 -0.70 -8.80
N GLN A 70 18.06 -0.38 -9.94
CA GLN A 70 19.31 0.38 -10.05
C GLN A 70 19.04 1.86 -10.28
#